data_AF-A0A651HHH0-F1
#
_entry.id   AF-A0A651HHH0-F1
#
_cell.length_a   1.000
_cell.length_b   1.000
_cell.length_c   1.000
_cell.angle_alpha   90.00
_cell.angle_beta   90.00
_cell.angle_gamma   90.00
#
_symmetry.space_group_name_H-M   'P 1'
#
loop_
_entity.id
_entity.type
_entity.pdbx_description
1 polymer ?
#
loop_
_entity_poly.entity_id
_entity_poly.type
_entity_poly.pdbx_seq_one_letter_code
_entity_poly.pdbx_strand_id
1 'polypeptide(L)'
;YGDPRHFGVFERGGYTYPDLQSFARGLARYQPIESSVGIEARTHPLRDPDGGDFRPGDESAAIGAGARFFVPWGLSGVVGEWQFRHAKGEPDRVLGEHWYMAPGYLSRDMYTRLPRHDLRAANVSGTDYVQGSLEDWTNSALELDGRERFLVLADEDLRTDVRWGEGEDELLAGEQRRTMDMDRNNFLIEAVLRVEEGEQGVIVSKARESGYVLDVHRGLLRMQLLVGGEVVAERGSRDRVDDGRWRHVVAEVDRAADDGIRLYVDGEQADGAWSGRMPAPEKSLSNRGDFLVGRGEAGHFLRCTLDFLRVARSTLSDSKTCIEELWAWQFDGPASRDFAGREVDEGRRRDAGALSAR
;
A
#
# COMPACT_ATOMS: atom_id res chain seq x y z
N TYR A 1 -14.37 32.76 16.65
CA TYR A 1 -13.74 32.82 15.32
C TYR A 1 -14.45 31.79 14.46
N GLY A 2 -15.02 32.22 13.33
CA GLY A 2 -15.96 31.42 12.54
C GLY A 2 -17.31 31.21 13.25
N ASP A 3 -18.40 31.68 12.67
CA ASP A 3 -19.77 31.25 13.03
C ASP A 3 -20.40 30.68 11.75
N PRO A 4 -19.89 29.53 11.26
CA PRO A 4 -20.37 28.97 10.02
C PRO A 4 -21.83 28.56 10.22
N ARG A 5 -22.74 29.12 9.41
CA ARG A 5 -24.17 28.76 9.47
C ARG A 5 -24.43 27.27 9.24
N HIS A 6 -23.51 26.61 8.54
CA HIS A 6 -23.51 25.18 8.25
C HIS A 6 -22.06 24.68 8.22
N PHE A 7 -21.81 23.47 8.73
CA PHE A 7 -20.47 22.88 8.75
C PHE A 7 -20.06 22.32 7.38
N GLY A 8 -20.94 21.55 6.73
CA GLY A 8 -20.60 20.96 5.42
C GLY A 8 -21.69 20.06 4.84
N VAL A 9 -21.43 19.61 3.60
CA VAL A 9 -22.27 18.69 2.82
C VAL A 9 -21.38 17.56 2.31
N PHE A 10 -21.81 16.31 2.51
CA PHE A 10 -21.19 15.14 1.87
C PHE A 10 -22.22 14.22 1.21
N GLU A 11 -23.51 14.40 1.53
CA GLU A 11 -24.60 13.61 0.94
C GLU A 11 -25.03 14.20 -0.39
N ARG A 12 -25.27 13.34 -1.39
CA ARG A 12 -25.73 13.75 -2.73
C ARG A 12 -27.04 14.57 -2.70
N GLY A 13 -27.88 14.37 -1.67
CA GLY A 13 -29.12 15.12 -1.45
C GLY A 13 -28.91 16.57 -1.01
N GLY A 14 -27.67 17.01 -0.78
CA GLY A 14 -27.36 18.39 -0.40
C GLY A 14 -27.67 18.71 1.07
N TYR A 15 -27.88 17.69 1.92
CA TYR A 15 -28.15 17.92 3.34
C TYR A 15 -26.94 18.59 4.02
N THR A 16 -27.21 19.70 4.68
CA THR A 16 -26.22 20.50 5.41
C THR A 16 -26.31 20.20 6.90
N TYR A 17 -25.18 19.83 7.50
CA TYR A 17 -25.10 19.63 8.95
C TYR A 17 -24.87 20.96 9.67
N PRO A 18 -25.60 21.24 10.77
CA PRO A 18 -25.48 22.51 11.48
C PRO A 18 -24.16 22.66 12.25
N ASP A 19 -23.54 21.56 12.66
CA ASP A 19 -22.34 21.57 13.52
C ASP A 19 -21.42 20.37 13.24
N LEU A 20 -20.19 20.43 13.75
CA LEU A 20 -19.16 19.40 13.58
C LEU A 20 -19.64 18.02 14.10
N GLN A 21 -20.35 17.99 15.22
CA GLN A 21 -20.78 16.75 15.87
C GLN A 21 -21.89 16.03 15.08
N SER A 22 -22.84 16.78 14.55
CA SER A 22 -23.91 16.27 13.67
C SER A 22 -23.33 15.81 12.34
N PHE A 23 -22.35 16.53 11.77
CA PHE A 23 -21.61 16.10 10.60
C PHE A 23 -20.89 14.77 10.84
N ALA A 24 -20.10 14.66 11.92
CA ALA A 24 -19.38 13.43 12.30
C ALA A 24 -20.34 12.24 12.47
N ARG A 25 -21.46 12.44 13.18
CA ARG A 25 -22.50 11.41 13.37
C ARG A 25 -23.21 11.03 12.09
N GLY A 26 -23.41 11.98 11.18
CA GLY A 26 -23.94 11.72 9.84
C GLY A 26 -22.99 10.85 9.04
N LEU A 27 -21.73 11.27 8.95
CA LEU A 27 -20.66 10.59 8.23
C LEU A 27 -20.46 9.15 8.77
N ALA A 28 -20.46 8.95 10.08
CA ALA A 28 -20.33 7.64 10.71
C ALA A 28 -21.37 6.59 10.25
N ARG A 29 -22.57 7.02 9.81
CA ARG A 29 -23.61 6.10 9.31
C ARG A 29 -23.23 5.42 8.00
N TYR A 30 -22.31 6.01 7.25
CA TYR A 30 -21.80 5.47 5.99
C TYR A 30 -20.58 4.55 6.21
N GLN A 31 -20.20 4.30 7.47
CA GLN A 31 -19.07 3.47 7.86
C GLN A 31 -17.79 3.77 7.05
N PRO A 32 -17.38 5.05 6.93
CA PRO A 32 -16.13 5.39 6.27
C PRO A 32 -14.94 4.81 7.05
N ILE A 33 -13.76 4.82 6.43
CA ILE A 33 -12.51 4.44 7.11
C ILE A 33 -12.35 5.23 8.42
N GLU A 34 -12.55 6.55 8.37
CA GLU A 34 -12.63 7.39 9.58
C GLU A 34 -13.79 8.40 9.49
N SER A 35 -14.47 8.61 10.62
CA SER A 35 -15.61 9.51 10.79
C SER A 35 -15.31 10.71 11.68
N SER A 36 -14.15 10.71 12.35
CA SER A 36 -13.58 11.88 13.01
C SER A 36 -13.26 12.95 11.97
N VAL A 37 -13.71 14.17 12.24
CA VAL A 37 -13.66 15.32 11.31
C VAL A 37 -12.93 16.52 11.94
N GLY A 38 -12.14 16.25 12.98
CA GLY A 38 -11.36 17.26 13.72
C GLY A 38 -12.03 17.72 15.01
N ILE A 39 -11.57 18.88 15.51
CA ILE A 39 -12.00 19.47 16.77
C ILE A 39 -12.32 20.95 16.53
N GLU A 40 -13.39 21.44 17.14
CA GLU A 40 -13.71 22.86 17.19
C GLU A 40 -12.95 23.54 18.34
N ALA A 41 -11.98 24.39 18.01
CA ALA A 41 -11.19 25.12 19.01
C ALA A 41 -11.96 26.33 19.57
N ARG A 42 -11.96 26.48 20.89
CA ARG A 42 -12.62 27.63 21.58
C ARG A 42 -11.75 28.88 21.65
N THR A 43 -10.44 28.71 21.53
CA THR A 43 -9.43 29.76 21.56
C THR A 43 -8.63 29.76 20.26
N HIS A 44 -7.87 30.83 20.04
CA HIS A 44 -6.99 30.90 18.88
C HIS A 44 -5.95 29.75 18.95
N PRO A 45 -5.83 28.89 17.92
CA PRO A 45 -4.97 27.72 18.00
C PRO A 45 -3.48 28.07 17.91
N LEU A 46 -3.13 29.22 17.34
CA LEU A 46 -1.74 29.69 17.18
C LEU A 46 -1.39 30.76 18.23
N ARG A 47 -0.10 30.85 18.58
CA ARG A 47 0.42 31.74 19.63
C ARG A 47 0.37 33.23 19.25
N ASP A 48 0.93 33.61 18.10
CA ASP A 48 0.95 35.01 17.62
C ASP A 48 1.08 35.05 16.09
N PRO A 49 0.01 34.73 15.34
CA PRO A 49 0.07 34.71 13.87
C PRO A 49 0.32 36.09 13.25
N ASP A 50 -0.14 37.17 13.90
CA ASP A 50 0.05 38.54 13.41
C ASP A 50 1.52 38.98 13.54
N GLY A 51 2.23 38.48 14.58
CA GLY A 51 3.68 38.58 14.73
C GLY A 51 4.49 37.53 13.98
N GLY A 52 3.85 36.62 13.23
CA GLY A 52 4.50 35.56 12.46
C GLY A 52 4.90 34.31 13.26
N ASP A 53 4.47 34.18 14.52
CA ASP A 53 4.63 32.98 15.32
C ASP A 53 3.43 32.02 15.13
N PHE A 54 3.59 31.12 14.17
CA PHE A 54 2.60 30.09 13.82
C PHE A 54 2.71 28.82 14.68
N ARG A 55 3.44 28.83 15.81
CA ARG A 55 3.43 27.71 16.74
C ARG A 55 2.08 27.61 17.46
N PRO A 56 1.63 26.41 17.85
CA PRO A 56 0.48 26.26 18.72
C PRO A 56 0.65 27.05 20.03
N GLY A 57 -0.42 27.67 20.51
CA GLY A 57 -0.46 28.21 21.88
C GLY A 57 -0.45 27.09 22.92
N ASP A 58 -0.08 27.41 24.17
CA ASP A 58 0.18 26.39 25.21
C ASP A 58 -1.05 25.54 25.57
N GLU A 59 -2.26 26.09 25.40
CA GLU A 59 -3.54 25.38 25.59
C GLU A 59 -4.25 25.07 24.24
N SER A 60 -3.50 25.09 23.14
CA SER A 60 -4.08 24.93 21.81
C SER A 60 -4.64 23.52 21.60
N ALA A 61 -5.86 23.45 21.06
CA ALA A 61 -6.47 22.19 20.60
C ALA A 61 -5.68 21.54 19.45
N ALA A 62 -4.70 22.23 18.86
CA ALA A 62 -3.81 21.67 17.86
C ALA A 62 -2.74 20.74 18.46
N ILE A 63 -2.41 20.86 19.75
CA ILE A 63 -1.35 20.06 20.37
C ILE A 63 -1.72 18.58 20.33
N GLY A 64 -0.86 17.75 19.73
CA GLY A 64 -1.08 16.31 19.56
C GLY A 64 -2.26 15.91 18.65
N ALA A 65 -2.87 16.87 17.95
CA ALA A 65 -4.01 16.65 17.07
C ALA A 65 -3.63 16.44 15.60
N GLY A 66 -2.33 16.43 15.29
CA GLY A 66 -1.82 16.11 13.96
C GLY A 66 -2.03 14.64 13.61
N ALA A 67 -2.15 14.39 12.31
CA ALA A 67 -2.24 13.06 11.73
C ALA A 67 -1.09 12.86 10.74
N ARG A 68 -0.50 11.67 10.77
CA ARG A 68 0.43 11.18 9.78
C ARG A 68 -0.35 10.35 8.77
N PHE A 69 -0.22 10.70 7.49
CA PHE A 69 -0.84 10.02 6.37
C PHE A 69 0.25 9.54 5.41
N PHE A 70 0.17 8.30 4.96
CA PHE A 70 1.16 7.73 4.06
C PHE A 70 0.83 8.02 2.60
N VAL A 71 1.80 8.58 1.88
CA VAL A 71 1.72 8.82 0.43
C VAL A 71 2.92 8.13 -0.21
N PRO A 72 2.72 6.98 -0.88
CA PRO A 72 3.83 6.27 -1.50
C PRO A 72 4.45 7.12 -2.62
N TRP A 73 5.76 6.96 -2.83
CA TRP A 73 6.45 7.60 -3.95
C TRP A 73 5.92 7.03 -5.27
N GLY A 74 5.74 7.86 -6.29
CA GLY A 74 5.20 7.41 -7.57
C GLY A 74 6.17 6.48 -8.31
N LEU A 75 5.71 5.28 -8.69
CA LEU A 75 6.41 4.38 -9.61
C LEU A 75 5.69 4.31 -10.96
N SER A 76 6.42 3.91 -12.00
CA SER A 76 5.83 3.62 -13.30
C SER A 76 5.05 2.29 -13.26
N GLY A 77 4.00 2.16 -14.07
CA GLY A 77 3.35 0.86 -14.27
C GLY A 77 2.77 0.19 -13.03
N VAL A 78 2.33 0.94 -12.02
CA VAL A 78 1.75 0.40 -10.77
C VAL A 78 0.41 -0.28 -11.08
N VAL A 79 0.38 -1.60 -11.00
CA VAL A 79 -0.81 -2.42 -11.30
C VAL A 79 -1.54 -2.91 -10.06
N GLY A 80 -0.91 -2.82 -8.89
CA GLY A 80 -1.54 -3.09 -7.61
C GLY A 80 -0.88 -2.25 -6.53
N GLU A 81 -1.68 -1.63 -5.65
CA GLU A 81 -1.22 -0.81 -4.55
C GLU A 81 -2.31 -0.84 -3.49
N TRP A 82 -1.96 -1.24 -2.27
CA TRP A 82 -2.90 -1.46 -1.19
C TRP A 82 -2.32 -0.89 0.10
N GLN A 83 -3.10 -0.01 0.71
CA GLN A 83 -2.90 0.42 2.09
C GLN A 83 -3.93 -0.33 2.91
N PHE A 84 -3.53 -1.06 3.94
CA PHE A 84 -4.39 -2.01 4.66
C PHE A 84 -5.30 -1.30 5.66
N ARG A 85 -5.94 -0.20 5.22
CA ARG A 85 -6.85 0.63 5.99
C ARG A 85 -8.14 -0.11 6.30
N HIS A 86 -8.55 -0.06 7.56
CA HIS A 86 -9.80 -0.66 8.01
C HIS A 86 -11.02 0.05 7.38
N ALA A 87 -11.59 -0.57 6.34
CA ALA A 87 -12.89 -0.18 5.79
C ALA A 87 -14.02 -0.72 6.69
N LYS A 88 -14.50 0.11 7.64
CA LYS A 88 -15.43 -0.30 8.71
C LYS A 88 -16.71 -1.00 8.20
N GLY A 89 -17.17 -0.71 6.99
CA GLY A 89 -18.34 -1.36 6.39
C GLY A 89 -18.07 -2.67 5.64
N GLU A 90 -16.84 -2.91 5.20
CA GLU A 90 -16.41 -4.05 4.38
C GLU A 90 -15.00 -4.51 4.81
N PRO A 91 -14.82 -5.05 6.04
CA PRO A 91 -13.49 -5.39 6.56
C PRO A 91 -12.79 -6.52 5.78
N ASP A 92 -13.53 -7.31 5.01
CA ASP A 92 -13.01 -8.36 4.13
C ASP A 92 -12.54 -7.83 2.76
N ARG A 93 -12.57 -6.51 2.54
CA ARG A 93 -12.14 -5.87 1.30
C ARG A 93 -11.04 -4.85 1.57
N VAL A 94 -9.87 -5.08 0.98
CA VAL A 94 -8.78 -4.09 0.96
C VAL A 94 -8.80 -3.38 -0.38
N LEU A 95 -8.98 -2.06 -0.33
CA LEU A 95 -9.14 -1.22 -1.52
C LEU A 95 -7.82 -1.15 -2.32
N GLY A 96 -7.90 -1.39 -3.62
CA GLY A 96 -6.83 -1.13 -4.56
C GLY A 96 -6.77 0.36 -4.89
N GLU A 97 -5.66 1.00 -4.56
CA GLU A 97 -5.41 2.43 -4.76
C GLU A 97 -4.50 2.72 -5.97
N HIS A 98 -4.07 1.66 -6.69
CA HIS A 98 -3.16 1.78 -7.82
C HIS A 98 -3.66 2.74 -8.91
N TRP A 99 -2.71 3.40 -9.56
CA TRP A 99 -2.97 4.18 -10.76
C TRP A 99 -1.93 3.86 -11.83
N TYR A 100 -2.42 3.46 -13.00
CA TYR A 100 -1.60 3.29 -14.19
C TYR A 100 -2.44 3.65 -15.41
N MET A 101 -1.98 4.65 -16.17
CA MET A 101 -2.60 5.10 -17.42
C MET A 101 -2.35 4.06 -18.53
N ALA A 102 -2.98 2.89 -18.39
CA ALA A 102 -2.96 1.80 -19.36
C ALA A 102 -3.85 2.11 -20.58
N PRO A 103 -3.71 1.37 -21.71
CA PRO A 103 -4.43 1.67 -22.97
C PRO A 103 -5.97 1.81 -22.87
N GLY A 104 -6.61 1.28 -21.83
CA GLY A 104 -8.06 1.45 -21.60
C GLY A 104 -8.47 2.79 -20.97
N TYR A 105 -7.52 3.64 -20.55
CA TYR A 105 -7.82 4.97 -20.00
C TYR A 105 -7.88 6.00 -21.13
N LEU A 106 -9.09 6.34 -21.57
CA LEU A 106 -9.33 7.39 -22.58
C LEU A 106 -9.34 8.80 -21.96
N SER A 107 -9.66 8.91 -20.67
CA SER A 107 -9.65 10.17 -19.92
C SER A 107 -9.42 9.93 -18.44
N ARG A 108 -9.04 10.99 -17.71
CA ARG A 108 -8.82 10.92 -16.26
C ARG A 108 -10.06 10.46 -15.51
N ASP A 109 -11.27 10.84 -15.95
CA ASP A 109 -12.55 10.56 -15.27
C ASP A 109 -12.92 9.07 -15.24
N MET A 110 -12.25 8.24 -16.04
CA MET A 110 -12.48 6.80 -16.08
C MET A 110 -11.94 6.04 -14.86
N TYR A 111 -11.21 6.69 -13.95
CA TYR A 111 -10.68 6.08 -12.71
C TYR A 111 -11.76 5.48 -11.80
N THR A 112 -13.02 5.91 -11.93
CA THR A 112 -14.16 5.35 -11.20
C THR A 112 -14.88 4.23 -11.96
N ARG A 113 -14.54 4.04 -13.23
CA ARG A 113 -15.23 3.12 -14.15
C ARG A 113 -14.43 1.85 -14.45
N LEU A 114 -13.11 1.92 -14.33
CA LEU A 114 -12.25 0.75 -14.48
C LEU A 114 -12.12 0.02 -13.13
N PRO A 115 -12.10 -1.32 -13.12
CA PRO A 115 -11.96 -2.09 -11.90
C PRO A 115 -10.71 -1.69 -11.14
N ARG A 116 -10.89 -1.48 -9.84
CA ARG A 116 -9.79 -1.49 -8.91
C ARG A 116 -9.45 -2.95 -8.62
N HIS A 117 -8.18 -3.25 -8.48
CA HIS A 117 -7.70 -4.57 -8.11
C HIS A 117 -7.83 -4.76 -6.59
N ASP A 118 -9.05 -4.58 -6.07
CA ASP A 118 -9.32 -4.76 -4.64
C ASP A 118 -9.03 -6.20 -4.22
N LEU A 119 -8.38 -6.38 -3.08
CA LEU A 119 -8.13 -7.70 -2.52
C LEU A 119 -9.32 -8.14 -1.66
N ARG A 120 -9.67 -9.43 -1.76
CA ARG A 120 -10.64 -10.07 -0.88
C ARG A 120 -9.92 -10.85 0.21
N ALA A 121 -10.24 -10.57 1.45
CA ALA A 121 -9.66 -11.23 2.59
C ALA A 121 -10.54 -12.40 3.05
N ALA A 122 -9.95 -13.56 3.25
CA ALA A 122 -10.62 -14.71 3.85
C ALA A 122 -10.66 -14.56 5.37
N ASN A 123 -11.82 -14.75 6.00
CA ASN A 123 -12.02 -14.78 7.46
C ASN A 123 -11.42 -13.59 8.23
N VAL A 124 -11.34 -12.41 7.60
CA VAL A 124 -10.88 -11.18 8.25
C VAL A 124 -12.09 -10.39 8.75
N SER A 125 -11.91 -9.79 9.92
CA SER A 125 -12.86 -8.92 10.60
C SER A 125 -12.21 -7.61 11.00
N GLY A 126 -13.01 -6.65 11.48
CA GLY A 126 -12.49 -5.35 11.90
C GLY A 126 -11.48 -5.40 13.06
N THR A 127 -11.45 -6.49 13.85
CA THR A 127 -10.49 -6.65 14.96
C THR A 127 -9.11 -7.10 14.51
N ASP A 128 -8.97 -7.58 13.27
CA ASP A 128 -7.70 -7.99 12.69
C ASP A 128 -6.89 -6.79 12.15
N TYR A 129 -7.53 -5.62 12.05
CA TYR A 129 -6.87 -4.38 11.68
C TYR A 129 -6.27 -3.70 12.91
N VAL A 130 -4.97 -3.44 12.86
CA VAL A 130 -4.17 -2.85 13.95
C VAL A 130 -3.53 -1.54 13.50
N GLN A 131 -2.95 -0.81 14.45
CA GLN A 131 -2.19 0.40 14.15
C GLN A 131 -0.95 0.04 13.33
N GLY A 132 -0.82 0.63 12.15
CA GLY A 132 0.36 0.49 11.30
C GLY A 132 1.49 1.43 11.68
N SER A 133 2.61 1.25 10.99
CA SER A 133 3.84 2.03 11.08
C SER A 133 3.85 3.28 10.20
N LEU A 134 3.06 3.31 9.12
CA LEU A 134 3.14 4.34 8.08
C LEU A 134 2.23 5.55 8.33
N GLU A 135 1.10 5.33 9.00
CA GLU A 135 0.11 6.36 9.28
C GLU A 135 -0.53 6.14 10.66
N ASP A 136 -1.19 7.17 11.21
CA ASP A 136 -1.75 7.11 12.56
C ASP A 136 -3.19 7.64 12.69
N TRP A 137 -3.84 7.98 11.57
CA TRP A 137 -5.23 8.47 11.56
C TRP A 137 -6.27 7.35 11.55
N THR A 138 -5.87 6.12 11.28
CA THR A 138 -6.69 4.91 11.29
C THR A 138 -5.84 3.68 11.60
N ASN A 139 -6.50 2.53 11.83
CA ASN A 139 -5.82 1.23 11.78
C ASN A 139 -5.51 0.92 10.31
N SER A 140 -4.22 1.00 9.95
CA SER A 140 -3.73 0.92 8.58
C SER A 140 -3.03 -0.39 8.23
N ALA A 141 -2.93 -1.30 9.20
CA ALA A 141 -2.28 -2.58 9.00
C ALA A 141 -3.20 -3.76 9.32
N LEU A 142 -2.99 -4.87 8.63
CA LEU A 142 -3.79 -6.09 8.74
C LEU A 142 -2.94 -7.27 9.22
N GLU A 143 -3.41 -7.96 10.26
CA GLU A 143 -2.82 -9.21 10.74
C GLU A 143 -3.30 -10.41 9.91
N LEU A 144 -2.34 -11.18 9.41
CA LEU A 144 -2.56 -12.41 8.65
C LEU A 144 -1.90 -13.59 9.35
N ASP A 145 -2.48 -14.78 9.21
CA ASP A 145 -1.85 -16.04 9.59
C ASP A 145 -1.57 -16.96 8.39
N GLY A 146 -2.01 -16.54 7.20
CA GLY A 146 -1.88 -17.24 5.93
C GLY A 146 -2.78 -18.46 5.78
N ARG A 147 -3.29 -19.03 6.88
CA ARG A 147 -4.09 -20.27 6.92
C ARG A 147 -5.57 -19.97 6.77
N GLU A 148 -6.08 -19.17 7.70
CA GLU A 148 -7.48 -18.77 7.78
C GLU A 148 -7.64 -17.33 7.30
N ARG A 149 -6.65 -16.47 7.63
CA ARG A 149 -6.59 -15.05 7.24
C ARG A 149 -5.49 -14.83 6.22
N PHE A 150 -5.91 -14.59 4.98
CA PHE A 150 -5.08 -14.30 3.82
C PHE A 150 -5.90 -13.47 2.82
N LEU A 151 -5.25 -12.89 1.80
CA LEU A 151 -5.95 -12.18 0.75
C LEU A 151 -5.77 -12.84 -0.62
N VAL A 152 -6.78 -12.67 -1.45
CA VAL A 152 -6.85 -13.19 -2.80
C VAL A 152 -7.42 -12.15 -3.76
N LEU A 153 -6.90 -12.14 -4.97
CA LEU A 153 -7.56 -11.59 -6.14
C LEU A 153 -7.54 -12.66 -7.22
N ALA A 154 -8.73 -13.11 -7.61
CA ALA A 154 -8.88 -14.25 -8.50
C ALA A 154 -8.30 -13.96 -9.89
N ASP A 155 -7.71 -14.97 -10.54
CA ASP A 155 -7.23 -14.82 -11.92
C ASP A 155 -8.34 -14.40 -12.88
N GLU A 156 -9.56 -14.89 -12.65
CA GLU A 156 -10.76 -14.49 -13.38
C GLU A 156 -10.96 -12.97 -13.32
N ASP A 157 -10.89 -12.37 -12.14
CA ASP A 157 -11.04 -10.92 -11.96
C ASP A 157 -9.93 -10.10 -12.64
N LEU A 158 -8.74 -10.66 -12.80
CA LEU A 158 -7.62 -10.03 -13.52
C LEU A 158 -7.81 -10.07 -15.04
N ARG A 159 -8.58 -11.05 -15.54
CA ARG A 159 -8.76 -11.33 -16.98
C ARG A 159 -10.16 -11.05 -17.49
N THR A 160 -11.07 -10.63 -16.63
CA THR A 160 -12.42 -10.26 -17.05
C THR A 160 -12.39 -9.00 -17.92
N ASP A 161 -13.12 -9.05 -19.03
CA ASP A 161 -13.39 -7.90 -19.88
C ASP A 161 -14.09 -6.80 -19.09
N VAL A 162 -13.70 -5.55 -19.33
CA VAL A 162 -14.28 -4.40 -18.64
C VAL A 162 -15.09 -3.60 -19.62
N ARG A 163 -16.39 -3.48 -19.34
CA ARG A 163 -17.31 -2.67 -20.13
C ARG A 163 -17.78 -1.48 -19.30
N TRP A 164 -17.58 -0.26 -19.79
CA TRP A 164 -18.00 0.99 -19.11
C TRP A 164 -19.12 1.76 -19.83
N GLY A 165 -19.69 1.16 -20.88
CA GLY A 165 -20.85 1.67 -21.61
C GLY A 165 -21.39 0.64 -22.62
N GLU A 166 -22.17 1.07 -23.59
CA GLU A 166 -22.87 0.21 -24.56
C GLU A 166 -22.19 0.13 -25.94
N GLY A 167 -21.24 1.02 -26.24
CA GLY A 167 -20.50 1.05 -27.50
C GLY A 167 -19.36 0.01 -27.58
N GLU A 168 -18.94 -0.33 -28.81
CA GLU A 168 -17.79 -1.22 -29.04
C GLU A 168 -16.47 -0.63 -28.50
N ASP A 169 -16.31 0.70 -28.59
CA ASP A 169 -15.17 1.44 -28.02
C ASP A 169 -15.21 1.54 -26.48
N GLU A 170 -16.25 1.02 -25.84
CA GLU A 170 -16.47 1.05 -24.39
C GLU A 170 -16.18 -0.31 -23.71
N LEU A 171 -15.37 -1.14 -24.38
CA LEU A 171 -14.90 -2.44 -23.95
C LEU A 171 -13.36 -2.45 -23.91
N LEU A 172 -12.79 -2.84 -22.77
CA LEU A 172 -11.39 -3.19 -22.63
C LEU A 172 -11.33 -4.71 -22.44
N ALA A 173 -10.79 -5.41 -23.44
CA ALA A 173 -10.62 -6.85 -23.35
C ALA A 173 -9.67 -7.20 -22.21
N GLY A 174 -9.94 -8.30 -21.50
CA GLY A 174 -9.15 -8.77 -20.37
C GLY A 174 -7.67 -8.95 -20.70
N GLU A 175 -7.36 -9.44 -21.89
CA GLU A 175 -5.99 -9.62 -22.39
C GLU A 175 -5.23 -8.29 -22.61
N GLN A 176 -5.95 -7.18 -22.76
CA GLN A 176 -5.37 -5.85 -22.90
C GLN A 176 -5.11 -5.19 -21.54
N ARG A 177 -5.68 -5.74 -20.45
CA ARG A 177 -5.49 -5.21 -19.10
C ARG A 177 -4.06 -5.44 -18.64
N ARG A 178 -3.49 -4.40 -18.03
CA ARG A 178 -2.20 -4.48 -17.36
C ARG A 178 -2.46 -4.78 -15.89
N THR A 179 -2.12 -5.99 -15.48
CA THR A 179 -2.39 -6.51 -14.13
C THR A 179 -1.11 -7.08 -13.51
N MET A 180 -1.24 -7.72 -12.34
CA MET A 180 -0.17 -8.45 -11.66
C MET A 180 0.25 -9.72 -12.42
N ASP A 181 -0.43 -10.09 -13.51
CA ASP A 181 0.02 -11.17 -14.41
C ASP A 181 1.22 -10.71 -15.26
N MET A 182 2.42 -11.16 -14.87
CA MET A 182 3.67 -10.79 -15.52
C MET A 182 3.92 -11.70 -16.72
N ASP A 183 4.08 -11.12 -17.91
CA ASP A 183 4.45 -11.89 -19.12
C ASP A 183 5.99 -11.92 -19.24
N ARG A 184 6.54 -11.10 -20.12
CA ARG A 184 7.98 -10.95 -20.37
C ARG A 184 8.53 -9.62 -19.87
N ASN A 185 7.72 -8.86 -19.13
CA ASN A 185 8.08 -7.54 -18.63
C ASN A 185 8.92 -7.62 -17.35
N ASN A 186 9.64 -6.54 -17.08
CA ASN A 186 10.21 -6.25 -15.77
C ASN A 186 9.09 -5.99 -14.75
N PHE A 187 9.39 -6.17 -13.48
CA PHE A 187 8.44 -5.83 -12.43
C PHE A 187 9.13 -5.60 -11.08
N LEU A 188 8.40 -4.99 -10.17
CA LEU A 188 8.83 -4.71 -8.81
C LEU A 188 7.69 -5.01 -7.85
N ILE A 189 8.03 -5.60 -6.71
CA ILE A 189 7.12 -5.81 -5.58
C ILE A 189 7.70 -5.07 -4.39
N GLU A 190 6.87 -4.32 -3.69
CA GLU A 190 7.25 -3.59 -2.48
C GLU A 190 6.26 -3.89 -1.37
N ALA A 191 6.74 -4.06 -0.15
CA ALA A 191 5.90 -4.23 1.02
C ALA A 191 6.47 -3.53 2.25
N VAL A 192 5.57 -3.14 3.16
CA VAL A 192 5.91 -2.79 4.54
C VAL A 192 5.20 -3.77 5.44
N LEU A 193 5.98 -4.57 6.15
CA LEU A 193 5.48 -5.70 6.92
C LEU A 193 6.26 -5.90 8.21
N ARG A 194 5.61 -6.54 9.18
CA ARG A 194 6.23 -7.06 10.40
C ARG A 194 6.07 -8.58 10.42
N VAL A 195 7.18 -9.27 10.63
CA VAL A 195 7.24 -10.73 10.70
C VAL A 195 7.95 -11.11 12.00
N GLU A 196 7.35 -11.97 12.81
CA GLU A 196 7.92 -12.42 14.08
C GLU A 196 9.03 -13.46 13.87
N GLU A 197 9.94 -13.57 14.84
CA GLU A 197 11.10 -14.46 14.74
C GLU A 197 10.71 -15.91 14.50
N GLY A 198 11.29 -16.50 13.45
CA GLY A 198 11.06 -17.89 13.06
C GLY A 198 9.83 -18.11 12.17
N GLU A 199 9.00 -17.08 11.93
CA GLU A 199 7.94 -17.16 10.93
C GLU A 199 8.52 -17.22 9.52
N GLN A 200 7.86 -17.98 8.65
CA GLN A 200 8.27 -18.21 7.27
C GLN A 200 7.06 -18.50 6.40
N GLY A 201 7.13 -18.16 5.12
CA GLY A 201 6.02 -18.33 4.20
C GLY A 201 5.91 -17.18 3.20
N VAL A 202 4.89 -17.26 2.36
CA VAL A 202 4.71 -16.33 1.24
C VAL A 202 4.13 -15.01 1.70
N ILE A 203 4.82 -13.92 1.37
CA ILE A 203 4.29 -12.56 1.50
C ILE A 203 3.28 -12.34 0.39
N VAL A 204 3.69 -12.58 -0.87
CA VAL A 204 2.84 -12.43 -2.04
C VAL A 204 3.28 -13.36 -3.17
N SER A 205 2.30 -13.89 -3.92
CA SER A 205 2.57 -14.72 -5.09
C SER A 205 1.52 -14.55 -6.19
N LYS A 206 1.94 -14.77 -7.43
CA LYS A 206 1.06 -15.14 -8.53
C LYS A 206 1.77 -16.21 -9.34
N ALA A 207 1.59 -17.45 -8.91
CA ALA A 207 2.35 -18.58 -9.41
C ALA A 207 1.50 -19.85 -9.52
N ARG A 208 1.73 -20.58 -10.60
CA ARG A 208 1.39 -22.00 -10.79
C ARG A 208 2.61 -22.71 -11.36
N GLU A 209 2.49 -23.25 -12.57
CA GLU A 209 3.61 -23.76 -13.35
C GLU A 209 4.59 -22.63 -13.74
N SER A 210 4.09 -21.42 -13.95
CA SER A 210 4.94 -20.24 -14.14
C SER A 210 4.48 -19.12 -13.22
N GLY A 211 5.36 -18.15 -12.96
CA GLY A 211 5.01 -16.98 -12.16
C GLY A 211 6.12 -16.55 -11.23
N TYR A 212 5.73 -15.92 -10.13
CA TYR A 212 6.65 -15.38 -9.16
C TYR A 212 6.14 -15.53 -7.72
N VAL A 213 7.10 -15.60 -6.79
CA VAL A 213 6.85 -15.71 -5.35
C VAL A 213 7.85 -14.83 -4.60
N LEU A 214 7.33 -13.95 -3.74
CA LEU A 214 8.11 -13.25 -2.72
C LEU A 214 7.76 -13.83 -1.35
N ASP A 215 8.75 -14.38 -0.65
CA ASP A 215 8.55 -15.07 0.62
C ASP A 215 9.62 -14.73 1.65
N VAL A 216 9.35 -15.16 2.89
CA VAL A 216 10.33 -15.23 3.96
C VAL A 216 10.77 -16.68 4.11
N HIS A 217 12.06 -16.94 3.93
CA HIS A 217 12.65 -18.27 4.04
C HIS A 217 13.84 -18.22 5.00
N ARG A 218 13.76 -18.96 6.12
CA ARG A 218 14.79 -18.97 7.18
C ARG A 218 15.08 -17.56 7.74
N GLY A 219 14.06 -16.72 7.77
CA GLY A 219 14.12 -15.33 8.22
C GLY A 219 14.66 -14.33 7.20
N LEU A 220 15.01 -14.77 5.99
CA LEU A 220 15.48 -13.91 4.91
C LEU A 220 14.36 -13.67 3.91
N LEU A 221 14.28 -12.47 3.36
CA LEU A 221 13.48 -12.19 2.17
C LEU A 221 14.03 -13.01 0.99
N ARG A 222 13.15 -13.58 0.17
CA ARG A 222 13.54 -14.33 -1.02
C ARG A 222 12.53 -14.17 -2.14
N MET A 223 13.06 -13.97 -3.34
CA MET A 223 12.31 -13.82 -4.57
C MET A 223 12.61 -14.98 -5.52
N GLN A 224 11.56 -15.63 -6.02
CA GLN A 224 11.64 -16.78 -6.91
C GLN A 224 10.88 -16.51 -8.21
N LEU A 225 11.43 -16.99 -9.33
CA LEU A 225 10.77 -17.06 -10.63
C LEU A 225 10.57 -18.52 -11.03
N LEU A 226 9.35 -18.85 -11.44
CA LEU A 226 8.96 -20.20 -11.83
C LEU A 226 8.68 -20.27 -13.33
N VAL A 227 9.14 -21.35 -13.97
CA VAL A 227 8.79 -21.71 -15.35
C VAL A 227 8.64 -23.23 -15.46
N GLY A 228 7.49 -23.70 -15.95
CA GLY A 228 7.22 -25.12 -16.12
C GLY A 228 7.19 -25.95 -14.84
N GLY A 229 6.88 -25.33 -13.69
CA GLY A 229 6.82 -25.93 -12.36
C GLY A 229 8.12 -25.85 -11.57
N GLU A 230 9.21 -25.40 -12.21
CA GLU A 230 10.54 -25.36 -11.61
C GLU A 230 10.94 -23.93 -11.25
N VAL A 231 11.64 -23.76 -10.13
CA VAL A 231 12.31 -22.50 -9.78
C VAL A 231 13.52 -22.35 -10.68
N VAL A 232 13.44 -21.42 -11.64
CA VAL A 232 14.51 -21.21 -12.61
C VAL A 232 15.49 -20.10 -12.19
N ALA A 233 15.04 -19.15 -11.37
CA ALA A 233 15.88 -18.12 -10.77
C ALA A 233 15.40 -17.81 -9.35
N GLU A 234 16.36 -17.63 -8.44
CA GLU A 234 16.08 -17.27 -7.05
C GLU A 234 17.18 -16.36 -6.50
N ARG A 235 16.76 -15.34 -5.76
CA ARG A 235 17.65 -14.55 -4.90
C ARG A 235 17.11 -14.52 -3.49
N GLY A 236 17.97 -14.81 -2.52
CA GLY A 236 17.74 -14.53 -1.10
C GLY A 236 18.42 -13.22 -0.70
N SER A 237 17.92 -12.58 0.33
CA SER A 237 18.57 -11.41 0.94
C SER A 237 19.69 -11.82 1.90
N ARG A 238 20.57 -10.88 2.22
CA ARG A 238 21.60 -11.02 3.26
C ARG A 238 21.08 -10.64 4.65
N ASP A 239 20.07 -9.78 4.67
CA ASP A 239 19.49 -9.19 5.89
C ASP A 239 18.23 -9.95 6.30
N ARG A 240 18.06 -10.15 7.61
CA ARG A 240 16.87 -10.79 8.16
C ARG A 240 15.70 -9.81 8.18
N VAL A 241 14.50 -10.35 7.95
CA VAL A 241 13.23 -9.59 7.96
C VAL A 241 12.24 -10.10 9.01
N ASP A 242 12.58 -11.18 9.73
CA ASP A 242 11.75 -11.81 10.76
C ASP A 242 12.14 -11.40 12.18
N ASP A 243 12.46 -10.13 12.41
CA ASP A 243 12.94 -9.66 13.72
C ASP A 243 11.85 -8.97 14.57
N GLY A 244 10.58 -9.14 14.22
CA GLY A 244 9.44 -8.54 14.91
C GLY A 244 9.34 -7.01 14.69
N ARG A 245 10.16 -6.44 13.81
CA ARG A 245 10.12 -5.02 13.46
C ARG A 245 9.39 -4.79 12.15
N TRP A 246 8.89 -3.58 11.96
CA TRP A 246 8.44 -3.13 10.65
C TRP A 246 9.64 -3.03 9.71
N ARG A 247 9.57 -3.74 8.60
CA ARG A 247 10.58 -3.75 7.53
C ARG A 247 9.96 -3.22 6.26
N HIS A 248 10.70 -2.35 5.58
CA HIS A 248 10.45 -2.02 4.18
C HIS A 248 11.22 -3.00 3.31
N VAL A 249 10.54 -3.69 2.40
CA VAL A 249 11.17 -4.65 1.50
C VAL A 249 10.79 -4.37 0.07
N VAL A 250 11.77 -4.50 -0.83
CA VAL A 250 11.55 -4.39 -2.28
C VAL A 250 12.24 -5.56 -2.98
N ALA A 251 11.52 -6.20 -3.89
CA ALA A 251 12.07 -7.16 -4.84
C ALA A 251 11.86 -6.61 -6.26
N GLU A 252 12.94 -6.27 -6.94
CA GLU A 252 12.95 -5.83 -8.33
C GLU A 252 13.40 -6.98 -9.23
N VAL A 253 12.75 -7.12 -10.38
CA VAL A 253 13.06 -8.10 -11.41
C VAL A 253 13.28 -7.40 -12.75
N ASP A 254 14.54 -7.28 -13.14
CA ASP A 254 15.00 -6.83 -14.46
C ASP A 254 15.28 -8.05 -15.35
N ARG A 255 14.37 -8.32 -16.28
CA ARG A 255 14.43 -9.47 -17.20
C ARG A 255 15.57 -9.40 -18.21
N ALA A 256 16.23 -8.25 -18.36
CA ALA A 256 17.33 -8.09 -19.30
C ALA A 256 18.71 -8.41 -18.67
N ALA A 257 18.83 -8.41 -17.35
CA ALA A 257 20.07 -8.68 -16.64
C ALA A 257 20.26 -10.18 -16.37
N ASP A 258 21.51 -10.67 -16.39
CA ASP A 258 21.82 -12.09 -16.16
C ASP A 258 21.49 -12.54 -14.73
N ASP A 259 21.65 -11.62 -13.77
CA ASP A 259 21.37 -11.80 -12.34
C ASP A 259 20.26 -10.84 -11.86
N GLY A 260 19.28 -10.59 -12.74
CA GLY A 260 18.33 -9.49 -12.65
C GLY A 260 17.29 -9.50 -11.53
N ILE A 261 17.49 -10.22 -10.44
CA ILE A 261 16.69 -10.03 -9.22
C ILE A 261 17.51 -9.15 -8.27
N ARG A 262 16.93 -8.05 -7.80
CA ARG A 262 17.53 -7.22 -6.74
C ARG A 262 16.59 -7.17 -5.54
N LEU A 263 17.15 -7.31 -4.36
CA LEU A 263 16.43 -7.22 -3.10
C LEU A 263 16.93 -6.01 -2.32
N TYR A 264 15.99 -5.32 -1.69
CA TYR A 264 16.27 -4.20 -0.81
C TYR A 264 15.54 -4.39 0.52
N VAL A 265 16.20 -4.04 1.62
CA VAL A 265 15.63 -4.03 2.96
C VAL A 265 15.95 -2.67 3.56
N ASP A 266 14.91 -1.96 4.04
CA ASP A 266 15.00 -0.66 4.67
C ASP A 266 15.81 0.38 3.88
N GLY A 267 15.59 0.41 2.56
CA GLY A 267 16.22 1.39 1.66
C GLY A 267 17.62 1.02 1.21
N GLU A 268 18.18 -0.11 1.65
CA GLU A 268 19.51 -0.57 1.29
C GLU A 268 19.46 -1.82 0.42
N GLN A 269 20.38 -1.94 -0.54
CA GLN A 269 20.53 -3.17 -1.33
C GLN A 269 20.98 -4.32 -0.43
N ALA A 270 20.16 -5.37 -0.37
CA ALA A 270 20.28 -6.49 0.53
C ALA A 270 20.52 -7.81 -0.20
N ASP A 271 21.08 -7.78 -1.41
CA ASP A 271 21.33 -8.97 -2.22
C ASP A 271 22.21 -9.99 -1.49
N GLY A 272 21.74 -11.23 -1.43
CA GLY A 272 22.43 -12.38 -0.85
C GLY A 272 22.64 -13.49 -1.87
N ALA A 273 22.36 -14.73 -1.46
CA ALA A 273 22.60 -15.90 -2.30
C ALA A 273 21.76 -15.86 -3.59
N TRP A 274 22.41 -16.13 -4.73
CA TRP A 274 21.80 -16.26 -6.05
C TRP A 274 21.87 -17.70 -6.53
N SER A 275 20.80 -18.19 -7.16
CA SER A 275 20.82 -19.48 -7.85
C SER A 275 19.95 -19.46 -9.11
N GLY A 276 20.29 -20.35 -10.05
CA GLY A 276 19.58 -20.48 -11.31
C GLY A 276 20.04 -19.48 -12.38
N ARG A 277 19.15 -19.23 -13.35
CA ARG A 277 19.33 -18.30 -14.47
C ARG A 277 18.02 -17.58 -14.74
N MET A 278 18.11 -16.30 -15.06
CA MET A 278 16.95 -15.55 -15.50
C MET A 278 16.25 -16.26 -16.68
N PRO A 279 14.91 -16.37 -16.67
CA PRO A 279 14.23 -17.02 -17.78
C PRO A 279 14.46 -16.24 -19.07
N ALA A 280 14.66 -16.96 -20.17
CA ALA A 280 14.98 -16.36 -21.47
C ALA A 280 13.94 -15.30 -21.88
N PRO A 281 14.31 -14.28 -22.68
CA PRO A 281 13.43 -13.15 -22.99
C PRO A 281 12.08 -13.53 -23.58
N GLU A 282 11.99 -14.65 -24.30
CA GLU A 282 10.76 -15.19 -24.89
C GLU A 282 9.88 -15.97 -23.89
N LYS A 283 10.41 -16.32 -22.71
CA LYS A 283 9.69 -17.10 -21.69
C LYS A 283 8.84 -16.20 -20.82
N SER A 284 7.53 -16.39 -20.95
CA SER A 284 6.49 -15.76 -20.14
C SER A 284 6.46 -16.30 -18.71
N LEU A 285 6.15 -15.43 -17.75
CA LEU A 285 5.73 -15.82 -16.40
C LEU A 285 4.19 -15.85 -16.24
N SER A 286 3.46 -15.55 -17.32
CA SER A 286 2.00 -15.41 -17.28
C SER A 286 1.38 -16.75 -16.90
N ASN A 287 0.39 -16.70 -16.01
CA ASN A 287 -0.25 -17.90 -15.50
C ASN A 287 -1.71 -17.67 -15.11
N ARG A 288 -2.40 -18.77 -14.82
CA ARG A 288 -3.81 -18.77 -14.38
C ARG A 288 -3.99 -18.98 -12.87
N GLY A 289 -2.93 -18.78 -12.10
CA GLY A 289 -2.99 -18.79 -10.64
C GLY A 289 -3.57 -17.50 -10.11
N ASP A 290 -4.21 -17.57 -8.96
CA ASP A 290 -4.70 -16.37 -8.28
C ASP A 290 -3.52 -15.51 -7.79
N PHE A 291 -3.76 -14.22 -7.60
CA PHE A 291 -2.83 -13.37 -6.87
C PHE A 291 -3.13 -13.52 -5.37
N LEU A 292 -2.16 -14.03 -4.62
CA LEU A 292 -2.30 -14.39 -3.21
C LEU A 292 -1.38 -13.56 -2.33
N VAL A 293 -1.87 -13.13 -1.17
CA VAL A 293 -1.12 -12.36 -0.16
C VAL A 293 -1.23 -13.07 1.20
N GLY A 294 -0.10 -13.28 1.88
CA GLY A 294 0.02 -14.04 3.13
C GLY A 294 0.03 -15.57 2.94
N ARG A 295 -0.09 -16.06 1.70
CA ARG A 295 0.01 -17.50 1.38
C ARG A 295 0.42 -17.76 -0.07
N GLY A 296 0.90 -18.97 -0.32
CA GLY A 296 1.04 -19.55 -1.66
C GLY A 296 -0.01 -20.64 -1.96
N GLU A 297 -0.08 -21.08 -3.22
CA GLU A 297 -1.02 -22.14 -3.65
C GLU A 297 -0.80 -23.48 -2.90
N ALA A 298 0.45 -23.83 -2.58
CA ALA A 298 0.81 -25.10 -1.91
C ALA A 298 0.79 -25.04 -0.37
N GLY A 299 0.15 -24.04 0.24
CA GLY A 299 0.02 -23.95 1.70
C GLY A 299 1.25 -23.38 2.43
N HIS A 300 2.04 -22.56 1.73
CA HIS A 300 3.15 -21.79 2.31
C HIS A 300 2.61 -20.53 2.99
N PHE A 301 2.09 -20.70 4.20
CA PHE A 301 1.40 -19.68 4.98
C PHE A 301 2.40 -18.79 5.73
N LEU A 302 2.22 -17.47 5.67
CA LEU A 302 3.00 -16.52 6.46
C LEU A 302 2.10 -15.87 7.50
N ARG A 303 2.48 -15.98 8.77
CA ARG A 303 1.95 -15.09 9.81
C ARG A 303 2.73 -13.78 9.80
N CYS A 304 2.04 -12.68 9.57
CA CYS A 304 2.63 -11.34 9.51
C CYS A 304 1.59 -10.25 9.77
N THR A 305 2.06 -9.02 9.96
CA THR A 305 1.23 -7.82 9.87
C THR A 305 1.66 -7.03 8.62
N LEU A 306 0.74 -6.71 7.73
CA LEU A 306 1.00 -5.92 6.50
C LEU A 306 0.40 -4.53 6.61
N ASP A 307 1.19 -3.49 6.34
CA ASP A 307 0.77 -2.08 6.32
C ASP A 307 0.67 -1.55 4.88
N PHE A 308 1.53 -2.05 4.00
CA PHE A 308 1.56 -1.64 2.59
C PHE A 308 2.01 -2.79 1.67
N LEU A 309 1.41 -2.86 0.47
CA LEU A 309 1.84 -3.73 -0.61
C LEU A 309 1.66 -3.02 -1.95
N ARG A 310 2.66 -3.14 -2.83
CA ARG A 310 2.63 -2.62 -4.18
C ARG A 310 3.25 -3.58 -5.18
N VAL A 311 2.69 -3.62 -6.38
CA VAL A 311 3.21 -4.33 -7.54
C VAL A 311 3.23 -3.39 -8.75
N ALA A 312 4.40 -3.23 -9.35
CA ALA A 312 4.62 -2.43 -10.55
C ALA A 312 5.17 -3.30 -11.69
N ARG A 313 4.78 -3.02 -12.93
CA ARG A 313 5.30 -3.68 -14.15
C ARG A 313 6.56 -3.00 -14.68
N SER A 314 7.39 -2.50 -13.78
CA SER A 314 8.57 -1.71 -14.09
C SER A 314 9.65 -1.93 -13.03
N THR A 315 10.86 -1.45 -13.31
CA THR A 315 11.95 -1.28 -12.34
C THR A 315 11.94 0.12 -11.72
N LEU A 316 12.80 0.37 -10.74
CA LEU A 316 13.15 1.70 -10.23
C LEU A 316 13.72 2.57 -11.36
N SER A 317 14.58 2.00 -12.21
CA SER A 317 15.17 2.69 -13.36
C SER A 317 14.13 3.11 -14.41
N ASP A 318 13.15 2.25 -14.68
CA ASP A 318 12.00 2.58 -15.54
C ASP A 318 11.16 3.72 -14.94
N SER A 319 11.09 3.78 -13.61
CA SER A 319 10.42 4.82 -12.84
C SER A 319 11.24 6.10 -12.65
N LYS A 320 12.47 6.15 -13.19
CA LYS A 320 13.40 7.29 -13.05
C LYS A 320 13.69 7.65 -11.60
N THR A 321 13.85 6.62 -10.77
CA THR A 321 14.20 6.77 -9.36
C THR A 321 15.20 5.70 -8.92
N CYS A 322 15.69 5.79 -7.69
CA CYS A 322 16.51 4.77 -7.04
C CYS A 322 15.91 4.34 -5.69
N ILE A 323 16.49 3.32 -5.06
CA ILE A 323 16.00 2.83 -3.78
C ILE A 323 16.14 3.89 -2.68
N GLU A 324 17.21 4.68 -2.73
CA GLU A 324 17.49 5.73 -1.76
C GLU A 324 16.45 6.85 -1.83
N GLU A 325 16.06 7.28 -3.04
CA GLU A 325 15.00 8.28 -3.23
C GLU A 325 13.62 7.76 -2.82
N LEU A 326 13.28 6.54 -3.24
CA LEU A 326 12.03 5.86 -2.88
C LEU A 326 11.89 5.79 -1.35
N TRP A 327 12.94 5.30 -0.68
CA TRP A 327 12.94 5.14 0.77
C TRP A 327 12.94 6.48 1.50
N ALA A 328 13.79 7.42 1.11
CA ALA A 328 13.89 8.73 1.75
C ALA A 328 12.55 9.47 1.70
N TRP A 329 11.83 9.44 0.59
CA TRP A 329 10.50 10.04 0.52
C TRP A 329 9.50 9.37 1.46
N GLN A 330 9.48 8.04 1.49
CA GLN A 330 8.45 7.28 2.20
C GLN A 330 8.67 7.24 3.73
N PHE A 331 9.93 7.26 4.19
CA PHE A 331 10.27 7.02 5.59
C PHE A 331 11.02 8.18 6.27
N ASP A 332 11.66 9.06 5.52
CA ASP A 332 12.27 10.31 6.02
C ASP A 332 11.69 11.56 5.30
N GLY A 333 10.46 11.44 4.81
CA GLY A 333 9.78 12.50 4.08
C GLY A 333 9.10 13.56 4.95
N PRO A 334 8.28 14.44 4.37
CA PRO A 334 7.60 15.55 5.07
C PRO A 334 6.69 15.13 6.24
N ALA A 335 6.39 13.84 6.36
CA ALA A 335 5.62 13.27 7.44
C ALA A 335 6.43 13.06 8.74
N SER A 336 7.77 12.95 8.66
CA SER A 336 8.64 12.69 9.82
C SER A 336 9.04 13.95 10.58
N ARG A 337 8.94 15.13 9.92
CA ARG A 337 9.43 16.41 10.44
C ARG A 337 8.40 17.52 10.29
N ASP A 338 8.49 18.53 11.16
CA ASP A 338 7.76 19.78 10.98
C ASP A 338 8.43 20.72 9.96
N PHE A 339 7.83 21.88 9.69
CA PHE A 339 8.34 22.82 8.68
C PHE A 339 9.68 23.46 9.06
N ALA A 340 10.14 23.28 10.30
CA ALA A 340 11.46 23.69 10.76
C ALA A 340 12.46 22.50 10.80
N GLY A 341 12.08 21.33 10.26
CA GLY A 341 12.91 20.12 10.24
C GLY A 341 12.93 19.35 11.56
N ARG A 342 12.09 19.70 12.54
CA ARG A 342 12.08 19.09 13.87
C ARG A 342 11.32 17.77 13.83
N GLU A 343 11.92 16.73 14.39
CA GLU A 343 11.27 15.43 14.57
C GLU A 343 10.22 15.48 15.68
N VAL A 344 9.23 14.60 15.55
CA VAL A 344 8.26 14.35 16.61
C VAL A 344 8.92 13.47 17.68
N ASP A 345 8.76 13.83 18.95
CA ASP A 345 9.17 12.99 20.07
C ASP A 345 8.58 11.59 19.95
N GLU A 346 9.38 10.57 20.24
CA GLU A 346 8.91 9.19 20.27
C GLU A 346 7.70 9.04 21.20
N GLY A 347 6.66 8.36 20.72
CA GLY A 347 5.41 8.16 21.46
C GLY A 347 4.48 9.39 21.54
N ARG A 348 4.84 10.53 20.93
CA ARG A 348 3.95 11.68 20.78
C ARG A 348 3.38 11.75 19.37
N ARG A 349 2.13 12.19 19.28
CA ARG A 349 1.56 12.66 18.00
C ARG A 349 2.09 14.05 17.68
N ARG A 350 2.18 14.34 16.38
CA ARG A 350 2.50 15.69 15.90
C ARG A 350 1.37 16.64 16.30
N ASP A 351 1.71 17.92 16.45
CA ASP A 351 0.70 18.97 16.55
C ASP A 351 0.06 19.21 15.17
N ALA A 352 -1.22 19.60 15.15
CA ALA A 352 -1.89 19.99 13.94
C ALA A 352 -1.35 21.34 13.45
N GLY A 353 -0.73 21.36 12.27
CA GLY A 353 -0.20 22.58 11.67
C GLY A 353 1.24 22.45 11.19
N ALA A 354 1.83 23.58 10.78
CA ALA A 354 3.15 23.61 10.18
C ALA A 354 4.28 23.36 11.20
N LEU A 355 4.14 23.88 12.42
CA LEU A 355 5.18 23.91 13.44
C LEU A 355 4.70 23.22 14.73
N SER A 356 5.58 22.47 15.38
CA SER A 356 5.32 21.91 16.71
C SER A 356 5.50 22.95 17.82
N ALA A 357 4.77 22.79 18.92
CA ALA A 357 4.63 23.72 20.05
C ALA A 357 5.87 23.88 20.94
N ARG A 358 6.90 23.04 20.76
CA ARG A 358 8.14 23.10 21.55
C ARG A 358 8.69 24.52 21.66
#